data_AF-U4L4R1-F1
#
_entry.id   AF-U4L4R1-F1
#
_cell.length_a   1.000
_cell.length_b   1.000
_cell.length_c   1.000
_cell.angle_alpha   90.00
_cell.angle_beta   90.00
_cell.angle_gamma   90.00
#
_symmetry.space_group_name_H-M   'P 1'
#
loop_
_entity.id
_entity.type
_entity.pdbx_description
1 polymer ?
#
loop_
_entity_poly.entity_id
_entity_poly.type
_entity_poly.pdbx_seq_one_letter_code
_entity_poly.pdbx_strand_id
1 'polypeptide(L)'
;MFADKKARETYVAGQEYTLEIAGGAVHGGGSCQLALSYDEGATFRVIKSIIGGCPLSAGGNYVNKFKVPKSVPAGDSVIFSWSWINFTGTQEFYQNCARVKIKNPAPVGNFKDDKAHPLMFVANIKVNGKLRMCVPDSSNGSGLWFMKYPEPGEQVEYGKNNGNGDAKSAKVTELVPCKAA
;
A
#
# COMPACT_ATOMS: atom_id res chain seq x y z
N MET A 1 20.23 7.51 0.73
CA MET A 1 20.11 6.76 2.00
C MET A 1 19.95 7.76 3.13
N PHE A 2 18.94 7.61 3.99
CA PHE A 2 18.78 8.46 5.17
C PHE A 2 20.00 8.28 6.09
N ALA A 3 20.79 9.34 6.26
CA ALA A 3 22.05 9.31 7.01
C ALA A 3 21.84 9.07 8.52
N ASP A 4 20.64 9.33 9.05
CA ASP A 4 20.23 8.93 10.38
C ASP A 4 19.23 7.77 10.31
N LYS A 5 19.55 6.59 10.88
CA LYS A 5 18.59 5.49 11.06
C LYS A 5 17.50 5.83 12.10
N LYS A 6 17.21 7.12 12.30
CA LYS A 6 16.33 7.66 13.34
C LYS A 6 14.88 7.34 13.02
N ALA A 7 14.17 6.81 14.02
CA ALA A 7 12.73 6.64 13.95
C ALA A 7 12.04 8.02 13.87
N ARG A 8 11.13 8.16 12.92
CA ARG A 8 10.27 9.33 12.74
C ARG A 8 9.02 9.26 13.60
N GLU A 9 8.61 8.05 13.99
CA GLU A 9 7.46 7.81 14.85
C GLU A 9 7.65 6.53 15.67
N THR A 10 6.93 6.40 16.77
CA THR A 10 6.83 5.17 17.57
C THR A 10 5.39 4.65 17.56
N TYR A 11 5.19 3.46 17.00
CA TYR A 11 3.91 2.77 17.08
C TYR A 11 3.90 1.69 18.16
N VAL A 12 2.72 1.41 18.68
CA VAL A 12 2.42 0.36 19.64
C VAL A 12 1.53 -0.66 18.94
N ALA A 13 1.94 -1.93 18.93
CA ALA A 13 1.15 -2.99 18.32
C ALA A 13 -0.24 -3.09 18.96
N GLY A 14 -1.25 -3.30 18.13
CA GLY A 14 -2.66 -3.33 18.51
C GLY A 14 -3.35 -1.96 18.57
N GLN A 15 -2.63 -0.84 18.43
CA GLN A 15 -3.20 0.51 18.44
C GLN A 15 -3.50 1.03 17.04
N GLU A 16 -4.41 2.00 16.97
CA GLU A 16 -4.78 2.73 15.75
C GLU A 16 -3.99 4.04 15.64
N TYR A 17 -3.62 4.39 14.41
CA TYR A 17 -2.87 5.59 14.04
C TYR A 17 -3.46 6.22 12.78
N THR A 18 -3.07 7.47 12.52
CA THR A 18 -3.48 8.21 11.33
C THR A 18 -2.29 8.32 10.38
N LEU A 19 -2.55 8.00 9.11
CA LEU A 19 -1.67 8.30 7.98
C LEU A 19 -2.18 9.58 7.32
N GLU A 20 -1.28 10.52 7.08
CA GLU A 20 -1.54 11.73 6.32
C GLU A 20 -0.59 11.79 5.12
N ILE A 21 -1.15 12.03 3.93
CA ILE A 21 -0.41 12.18 2.69
C ILE A 21 -0.72 13.53 2.08
N ALA A 22 0.30 14.37 2.01
CA ALA A 22 0.24 15.64 1.30
C ALA A 22 0.59 15.45 -0.18
N GLY A 23 -0.09 16.18 -1.07
CA GLY A 23 0.14 16.12 -2.51
C GLY A 23 -0.93 16.85 -3.31
N GLY A 24 -0.71 17.02 -4.62
CA GLY A 24 -1.62 17.77 -5.51
C GLY A 24 -2.31 16.93 -6.60
N ALA A 25 -1.67 15.87 -7.10
CA ALA A 25 -2.22 15.03 -8.17
C ALA A 25 -2.70 13.68 -7.61
N VAL A 26 -4.01 13.52 -7.45
CA VAL A 26 -4.62 12.31 -6.86
C VAL A 26 -5.00 11.25 -7.88
N HIS A 27 -4.81 11.49 -9.18
CA HIS A 27 -5.02 10.54 -10.28
C HIS A 27 -6.34 9.75 -10.22
N GLY A 28 -7.43 10.42 -9.84
CA GLY A 28 -8.76 9.82 -9.69
C GLY A 28 -8.84 8.76 -8.58
N GLY A 29 -7.81 8.63 -7.74
CA GLY A 29 -7.66 7.63 -6.70
C GLY A 29 -6.76 6.49 -7.14
N GLY A 30 -7.15 5.27 -6.81
CA GLY A 30 -6.34 4.08 -6.93
C GLY A 30 -6.40 3.26 -5.65
N SER A 31 -5.38 2.45 -5.44
CA SER A 31 -5.31 1.58 -4.27
C SER A 31 -3.93 1.66 -3.64
N CYS A 32 -3.90 1.53 -2.32
CA CYS A 32 -2.69 1.66 -1.52
C CYS A 32 -2.46 0.44 -0.64
N GLN A 33 -1.20 0.16 -0.32
CA GLN A 33 -0.85 -0.75 0.77
C GLN A 33 0.06 -0.04 1.77
N LEU A 34 -0.21 -0.31 3.05
CA LEU A 34 0.68 0.00 4.16
C LEU A 34 1.38 -1.28 4.55
N ALA A 35 2.70 -1.23 4.66
CA ALA A 35 3.53 -2.40 4.94
C ALA A 35 4.68 -2.07 5.89
N LEU A 36 5.20 -3.09 6.56
CA LEU A 36 6.39 -3.00 7.41
C LEU A 36 7.51 -3.89 6.86
N SER A 37 8.75 -3.42 6.98
CA SER A 37 9.96 -4.18 6.68
C SER A 37 10.88 -4.20 7.91
N TYR A 38 11.38 -5.40 8.21
CA TYR A 38 12.32 -5.67 9.31
C TYR A 38 13.72 -6.04 8.79
N ASP A 39 13.90 -6.09 7.47
CA ASP A 39 15.10 -6.54 6.77
C ASP A 39 15.67 -5.42 5.88
N GLU A 40 15.66 -4.20 6.42
CA GLU A 40 16.20 -2.99 5.78
C GLU A 40 15.60 -2.65 4.39
N GLY A 41 14.37 -3.10 4.13
CA GLY A 41 13.63 -2.83 2.91
C GLY A 41 13.77 -3.92 1.84
N ALA A 42 14.37 -5.07 2.17
CA ALA A 42 14.42 -6.20 1.24
C ALA A 42 13.03 -6.83 1.02
N THR A 43 12.23 -6.95 2.08
CA THR A 43 10.84 -7.41 1.99
C THR A 43 9.90 -6.53 2.79
N PHE A 44 8.70 -6.33 2.27
CA PHE A 44 7.63 -5.55 2.91
C PHE A 44 6.41 -6.43 3.10
N ARG A 45 5.89 -6.50 4.32
CA ARG A 45 4.70 -7.28 4.66
C ARG A 45 3.53 -6.36 4.98
N VAL A 46 2.40 -6.62 4.34
CA VAL A 46 1.21 -5.78 4.37
C VAL A 46 0.57 -5.82 5.76
N ILE A 47 0.25 -4.63 6.27
CA ILE A 47 -0.54 -4.46 7.50
C ILE A 47 -1.91 -3.84 7.21
N LYS A 48 -2.09 -3.18 6.07
CA LYS A 48 -3.38 -2.66 5.59
C LYS A 48 -3.39 -2.51 4.07
N SER A 49 -4.51 -2.88 3.44
CA SER A 49 -4.82 -2.55 2.05
C SER A 49 -6.01 -1.59 1.98
N ILE A 50 -5.89 -0.54 1.18
CA ILE A 50 -6.98 0.40 0.88
C ILE A 50 -7.26 0.27 -0.61
N ILE A 51 -8.41 -0.28 -0.96
CA ILE A 51 -8.76 -0.66 -2.32
C ILE A 51 -9.79 0.32 -2.83
N GLY A 52 -9.39 1.18 -3.78
CA GLY A 52 -10.19 2.30 -4.25
C GLY A 52 -10.18 3.49 -3.29
N GLY A 53 -10.25 4.70 -3.85
CA GLY A 53 -10.34 5.95 -3.09
C GLY A 53 -9.05 6.38 -2.41
N CYS A 54 -7.92 5.72 -2.66
CA CYS A 54 -6.63 6.15 -2.12
C CYS A 54 -5.77 6.80 -3.23
N PRO A 55 -5.15 7.98 -3.01
CA PRO A 55 -5.30 8.90 -1.87
C PRO A 55 -6.32 10.02 -2.17
N LEU A 56 -7.61 9.69 -2.36
CA LEU A 56 -8.62 10.73 -2.59
C LEU A 56 -8.96 11.46 -1.30
N SER A 57 -8.61 12.73 -1.24
CA SER A 57 -9.02 13.68 -0.22
C SER A 57 -10.12 14.60 -0.75
N ALA A 58 -11.18 14.82 0.02
CA ALA A 58 -12.10 15.91 -0.26
C ALA A 58 -11.44 17.26 0.12
N GLY A 59 -10.59 17.80 -0.76
CA GLY A 59 -10.10 19.18 -0.67
C GLY A 59 -8.88 19.46 0.22
N GLY A 60 -7.91 18.53 0.34
CA GLY A 60 -6.71 18.76 1.15
C GLY A 60 -5.74 17.59 1.18
N ASN A 61 -5.13 17.31 2.33
CA ASN A 61 -4.30 16.12 2.53
C ASN A 61 -5.18 14.86 2.64
N TYR A 62 -4.72 13.74 2.11
CA TYR A 62 -5.38 12.46 2.29
C TYR A 62 -5.11 11.92 3.69
N VAL A 63 -6.18 11.60 4.41
CA VAL A 63 -6.10 11.11 5.79
C VAL A 63 -6.80 9.76 5.87
N ASN A 64 -6.08 8.74 6.35
CA ASN A 64 -6.65 7.41 6.58
C ASN A 64 -6.14 6.79 7.88
N LYS A 65 -6.97 6.01 8.55
CA LYS A 65 -6.61 5.35 9.81
C LYS A 65 -6.06 3.96 9.55
N PHE A 66 -5.06 3.53 10.29
CA PHE A 66 -4.58 2.16 10.22
C PHE A 66 -4.29 1.61 11.61
N LYS A 67 -4.45 0.29 11.77
CA LYS A 67 -4.14 -0.38 13.04
C LYS A 67 -2.87 -1.18 12.86
N VAL A 68 -1.88 -0.97 13.73
CA VAL A 68 -0.71 -1.85 13.77
C VAL A 68 -1.16 -3.21 14.31
N PRO A 69 -1.02 -4.33 13.57
CA PRO A 69 -1.48 -5.64 14.04
C PRO A 69 -0.77 -6.08 15.32
N LYS A 70 -1.47 -6.85 16.17
CA LYS A 70 -0.90 -7.39 17.43
C LYS A 70 0.23 -8.41 17.20
N SER A 71 0.28 -9.00 16.01
CA SER A 71 1.29 -9.96 15.56
C SER A 71 2.65 -9.31 15.27
N VAL A 72 2.68 -7.99 15.02
CA VAL A 72 3.89 -7.26 14.60
C VAL A 72 4.92 -7.26 15.75
N PRO A 73 6.14 -7.78 15.55
CA PRO A 73 7.15 -7.84 16.62
C PRO A 73 7.69 -6.45 16.98
N ALA A 74 8.24 -6.31 18.19
CA ALA A 74 8.96 -5.09 18.55
C ALA A 74 10.21 -4.89 17.66
N GLY A 75 10.59 -3.64 17.43
CA GLY A 75 11.78 -3.31 16.65
C GLY A 75 12.14 -1.83 16.71
N ASP A 76 13.43 -1.52 16.86
CA ASP A 76 13.90 -0.14 17.00
C ASP A 76 14.12 0.59 15.66
N SER A 77 14.21 -0.16 14.55
CA SER A 77 14.41 0.41 13.21
C SER A 77 13.63 -0.39 12.17
N VAL A 78 12.31 -0.27 12.20
CA VAL A 78 11.39 -0.87 11.23
C VAL A 78 11.11 0.15 10.12
N ILE A 79 11.01 -0.28 8.87
CA ILE A 79 10.60 0.62 7.78
C ILE A 79 9.10 0.47 7.57
N PHE A 80 8.36 1.55 7.81
CA PHE A 80 6.98 1.71 7.38
C PHE A 80 6.95 2.20 5.93
N SER A 81 6.13 1.57 5.11
CA SER A 81 5.97 1.88 3.69
C SER A 81 4.52 2.17 3.39
N TRP A 82 4.26 3.30 2.75
CA TRP A 82 3.04 3.54 1.97
C TRP A 82 3.37 3.32 0.49
N SER A 83 2.54 2.54 -0.19
CA SER A 83 2.58 2.37 -1.64
C SER A 83 1.25 2.72 -2.27
N TRP A 84 1.27 3.14 -3.53
CA TRP A 84 0.08 3.50 -4.29
C TRP A 84 0.23 3.16 -5.77
N ILE A 85 -0.80 2.53 -6.31
CA ILE A 85 -1.00 2.37 -7.76
C ILE A 85 -2.21 3.22 -8.14
N ASN A 86 -1.97 4.20 -9.01
CA ASN A 86 -2.94 5.20 -9.42
C ASN A 86 -4.04 4.62 -10.31
N PHE A 87 -5.22 5.24 -10.27
CA PHE A 87 -6.38 4.80 -11.06
C PHE A 87 -6.37 5.32 -12.50
N THR A 88 -6.00 6.59 -12.70
CA THR A 88 -5.98 7.22 -14.03
C THR A 88 -4.62 7.81 -14.40
N GLY A 89 -4.37 7.91 -15.70
CA GLY A 89 -3.11 8.39 -16.24
C GLY A 89 -2.12 7.26 -16.50
N THR A 90 -0.83 7.58 -16.53
CA THR A 90 0.25 6.60 -16.70
C THR A 90 0.21 5.55 -15.59
N GLN A 91 0.44 4.29 -15.93
CA GLN A 91 0.55 3.21 -14.95
C GLN A 91 1.80 3.41 -14.09
N GLU A 92 1.61 3.86 -12.86
CA GLU A 92 2.72 4.19 -11.96
C GLU A 92 2.62 3.40 -10.66
N PHE A 93 3.75 3.35 -9.96
CA PHE A 93 3.87 2.79 -8.62
C PHE A 93 4.61 3.81 -7.76
N TYR A 94 3.90 4.38 -6.80
CA TYR A 94 4.43 5.33 -5.85
C TYR A 94 4.77 4.59 -4.56
N GLN A 95 5.88 4.96 -3.93
CA GLN A 95 6.24 4.44 -2.62
C GLN A 95 6.94 5.50 -1.79
N ASN A 96 6.47 5.69 -0.55
CA ASN A 96 7.15 6.49 0.44
C ASN A 96 7.43 5.67 1.70
N CYS A 97 8.64 5.82 2.24
CA CYS A 97 9.13 5.02 3.35
C CYS A 97 9.58 5.91 4.51
N ALA A 98 9.24 5.51 5.74
CA ALA A 98 9.69 6.13 6.97
C ALA A 98 10.24 5.07 7.93
N ARG A 99 11.34 5.38 8.63
CA ARG A 99 11.79 4.54 9.75
C ARG A 99 10.91 4.80 10.97
N VAL A 100 10.47 3.76 11.65
CA VAL A 100 9.64 3.81 12.85
C VAL A 100 10.15 2.83 13.90
N LYS A 101 9.79 3.09 15.14
CA LYS A 101 9.97 2.14 16.25
C LYS A 101 8.65 1.44 16.52
N ILE A 102 8.67 0.13 16.68
CA ILE A 102 7.51 -0.66 17.12
C ILE A 102 7.73 -1.12 18.55
N LYS A 103 6.79 -0.79 19.43
CA LYS A 103 6.66 -1.35 20.76
C LYS A 103 5.65 -2.50 20.74
N ASN A 104 6.07 -3.69 21.14
CA ASN A 104 5.18 -4.81 21.37
C ASN A 104 5.75 -5.74 22.47
N PRO A 105 5.27 -5.66 23.72
CA PRO A 105 5.80 -6.49 24.80
C PRO A 105 5.40 -7.96 24.70
N ALA A 106 4.31 -8.28 24.00
CA ALA A 106 3.80 -9.64 23.84
C ALA A 106 3.10 -9.80 22.48
N PRO A 107 3.84 -10.09 21.40
CA PRO A 107 3.25 -10.35 20.10
C PRO A 107 2.28 -11.53 20.13
N VAL A 108 1.11 -11.33 19.51
CA VAL A 108 0.06 -12.37 19.41
C VAL A 108 -0.18 -12.67 17.93
N GLY A 109 0.07 -13.92 17.54
CA GLY A 109 0.03 -14.38 16.15
C GLY A 109 1.40 -14.39 15.48
N ASN A 110 1.43 -14.55 14.16
CA ASN A 110 2.66 -14.64 13.37
C ASN A 110 2.70 -13.53 12.31
N PHE A 111 3.62 -12.57 12.46
CA PHE A 111 3.79 -11.50 11.45
C PHE A 111 4.28 -12.01 10.08
N LYS A 112 4.84 -13.22 10.04
CA LYS A 112 5.27 -13.88 8.79
C LYS A 112 4.18 -14.76 8.16
N ASP A 113 2.97 -14.78 8.73
CA ASP A 113 1.84 -15.46 8.11
C ASP A 113 1.46 -14.75 6.81
N ASP A 114 1.61 -15.44 5.68
CA ASP A 114 1.40 -14.82 4.36
C ASP A 114 -0.09 -14.52 4.08
N LYS A 115 -1.02 -15.14 4.80
CA LYS A 115 -2.44 -14.85 4.64
C LYS A 115 -2.82 -13.56 5.36
N ALA A 116 -2.32 -13.36 6.59
CA ALA A 116 -2.57 -12.17 7.38
C ALA A 116 -1.72 -10.97 6.93
N HIS A 117 -0.46 -11.24 6.59
CA HIS A 117 0.59 -10.27 6.26
C HIS A 117 1.35 -10.68 4.99
N PRO A 118 0.67 -10.72 3.82
CA PRO A 118 1.30 -11.07 2.56
C PRO A 118 2.43 -10.10 2.20
N LEU A 119 3.27 -10.51 1.26
CA LEU A 119 4.24 -9.59 0.68
C LEU A 119 3.51 -8.47 -0.07
N MET A 120 4.05 -7.25 0.05
CA MET A 120 3.51 -6.08 -0.62
C MET A 120 3.52 -6.30 -2.13
N PHE A 121 2.41 -5.94 -2.76
CA PHE A 121 2.24 -6.05 -4.19
C PHE A 121 3.11 -5.03 -4.92
N VAL A 122 3.75 -5.47 -6.00
CA VAL A 122 4.63 -4.61 -6.81
C VAL A 122 4.31 -4.79 -8.28
N ALA A 123 4.06 -3.67 -8.97
CA ALA A 123 3.82 -3.62 -10.42
C ALA A 123 4.28 -2.27 -10.98
N ASN A 124 4.24 -2.11 -12.30
CA ASN A 124 4.52 -0.85 -12.99
C ASN A 124 5.95 -0.29 -12.75
N ILE A 125 6.87 -1.11 -12.22
CA ILE A 125 8.25 -0.72 -11.99
C ILE A 125 9.18 -1.29 -13.07
N LYS A 126 10.20 -0.50 -13.43
CA LYS A 126 11.31 -0.96 -14.26
C LYS A 126 12.39 -1.58 -13.39
N VAL A 127 12.80 -2.79 -13.71
CA VAL A 127 14.00 -3.42 -13.14
C VAL A 127 15.00 -3.59 -14.29
N ASN A 128 16.20 -3.02 -14.15
CA ASN A 128 17.23 -3.02 -15.20
C ASN A 128 16.70 -2.47 -16.55
N GLY A 129 15.91 -1.39 -16.49
CA GLY A 129 15.34 -0.75 -17.68
C GLY A 129 14.14 -1.47 -18.31
N LYS A 130 13.76 -2.66 -17.84
CA LYS A 130 12.61 -3.42 -18.34
C LYS A 130 11.44 -3.39 -17.36
N LEU A 131 10.27 -3.04 -17.84
CA LEU A 131 9.02 -3.19 -17.08
C LEU A 131 8.72 -4.69 -16.92
N ARG A 132 8.43 -5.15 -15.70
CA ARG A 132 8.16 -6.57 -15.43
C ARG A 132 6.72 -6.95 -15.77
N MET A 133 5.81 -6.51 -14.92
CA MET A 133 4.39 -6.79 -14.99
C MET A 133 3.64 -5.51 -14.63
N CYS A 134 2.56 -5.27 -15.34
CA CYS A 134 1.78 -4.05 -15.21
C CYS A 134 0.37 -4.40 -14.79
N VAL A 135 -0.23 -3.48 -14.05
CA VAL A 135 -1.68 -3.52 -13.91
C VAL A 135 -2.31 -3.19 -15.27
N PRO A 136 -3.46 -3.79 -15.64
CA PRO A 136 -4.10 -3.52 -16.92
C PRO A 136 -4.44 -2.02 -17.07
N ASP A 137 -4.34 -1.52 -18.30
CA ASP A 137 -4.70 -0.13 -18.60
C ASP A 137 -6.23 0.04 -18.52
N SER A 138 -6.67 1.04 -17.76
CA SER A 138 -8.08 1.41 -17.62
C SER A 138 -8.63 2.11 -18.86
N SER A 139 -7.77 2.54 -19.80
CA SER A 139 -8.15 3.21 -21.05
C SER A 139 -8.96 2.32 -22.02
N ASN A 140 -8.95 1.00 -21.83
CA ASN A 140 -9.60 0.03 -22.73
C ASN A 140 -11.09 -0.28 -22.42
N GLY A 141 -11.77 0.55 -21.62
CA GLY A 141 -13.24 0.66 -21.72
C GLY A 141 -14.11 -0.38 -21.01
N SER A 142 -13.58 -1.20 -20.09
CA SER A 142 -14.44 -1.98 -19.18
C SER A 142 -14.63 -1.22 -17.87
N GLY A 143 -15.74 -0.48 -17.74
CA GLY A 143 -16.11 0.20 -16.50
C GLY A 143 -15.94 -0.70 -15.26
N LEU A 144 -15.60 -0.09 -14.13
CA LEU A 144 -15.28 -0.74 -12.85
C LEU A 144 -13.91 -1.43 -12.76
N TRP A 145 -12.85 -0.86 -13.37
CA TRP A 145 -11.50 -1.30 -13.05
C TRP A 145 -11.04 -0.72 -11.69
N PHE A 146 -10.59 -1.60 -10.79
CA PHE A 146 -9.92 -1.24 -9.54
C PHE A 146 -8.64 -2.02 -9.44
N MET A 147 -7.63 -1.42 -8.83
CA MET A 147 -6.47 -2.17 -8.38
C MET A 147 -6.84 -2.95 -7.11
N LYS A 148 -7.39 -4.16 -7.26
CA LYS A 148 -7.76 -5.05 -6.17
C LYS A 148 -6.67 -6.10 -6.00
N TYR A 149 -5.89 -5.97 -4.93
CA TYR A 149 -4.78 -6.85 -4.62
C TYR A 149 -5.24 -8.32 -4.52
N PRO A 150 -4.53 -9.27 -5.15
CA PRO A 150 -4.78 -10.70 -4.98
C PRO A 150 -4.65 -11.15 -3.52
N GLU A 151 -3.68 -10.57 -2.82
CA GLU A 151 -3.39 -10.85 -1.42
C GLU A 151 -3.45 -9.53 -0.63
N PRO A 152 -4.65 -9.09 -0.21
CA PRO A 152 -4.82 -7.81 0.46
C PRO A 152 -4.50 -7.85 1.96
N GLY A 153 -4.29 -9.04 2.52
CA GLY A 153 -4.16 -9.27 3.97
C GLY A 153 -5.50 -9.19 4.70
N GLU A 154 -5.46 -9.09 6.03
CA GLU A 154 -6.67 -9.10 6.87
C GLU A 154 -7.31 -7.72 7.06
N GLN A 155 -6.52 -6.65 7.09
CA GLN A 155 -7.05 -5.29 7.24
C GLN A 155 -7.29 -4.67 5.86
N VAL A 156 -8.53 -4.75 5.40
CA VAL A 156 -8.92 -4.25 4.08
C VAL A 156 -10.02 -3.19 4.21
N GLU A 157 -9.77 -2.03 3.61
CA GLU A 157 -10.75 -0.97 3.44
C GLU A 157 -11.10 -0.86 1.95
N TYR A 158 -12.39 -0.67 1.64
CA TYR A 158 -12.88 -0.47 0.28
C TYR A 158 -13.44 0.94 0.14
N GLY A 159 -13.00 1.64 -0.90
CA GLY A 159 -13.44 2.98 -1.24
C GLY A 159 -13.96 3.09 -2.67
N LYS A 160 -14.06 4.32 -3.15
CA LYS A 160 -14.54 4.65 -4.51
C LYS A 160 -13.50 5.53 -5.20
N ASN A 161 -13.17 5.20 -6.44
CA ASN A 161 -12.38 6.08 -7.31
C ASN A 161 -13.30 7.13 -7.96
N ASN A 162 -12.76 8.27 -8.39
CA ASN A 162 -13.54 9.31 -9.05
C ASN A 162 -14.17 8.76 -10.33
N GLY A 163 -15.49 8.97 -10.49
CA GLY A 163 -16.24 8.51 -11.67
C GLY A 163 -16.37 6.99 -11.77
N ASN A 164 -16.12 6.26 -10.68
CA ASN A 164 -16.16 4.80 -10.66
C ASN A 164 -17.04 4.28 -9.50
N GLY A 165 -17.40 2.99 -9.53
CA GLY A 165 -18.26 2.35 -8.54
C GLY A 165 -17.58 2.10 -7.18
N ASP A 166 -18.14 1.17 -6.41
CA ASP A 166 -17.53 0.68 -5.17
C ASP A 166 -16.50 -0.41 -5.49
N ALA A 167 -15.30 -0.30 -4.93
CA ALA A 167 -14.22 -1.26 -5.16
C ALA A 167 -14.51 -2.65 -4.59
N LYS A 168 -15.47 -2.79 -3.66
CA LYS A 168 -15.81 -4.05 -3.01
C LYS A 168 -16.27 -5.11 -4.02
N SER A 169 -17.06 -4.72 -5.01
CA SER A 169 -17.57 -5.62 -6.06
C SER A 169 -16.60 -5.86 -7.21
N ALA A 170 -15.44 -5.18 -7.22
CA ALA A 170 -14.44 -5.34 -8.26
C ALA A 170 -13.85 -6.75 -8.27
N LYS A 171 -13.44 -7.21 -9.46
CA LYS A 171 -12.65 -8.44 -9.62
C LYS A 171 -11.23 -8.20 -9.10
N VAL A 172 -10.60 -9.27 -8.61
CA VAL A 172 -9.17 -9.25 -8.28
C VAL A 172 -8.37 -8.89 -9.52
N THR A 173 -7.34 -8.06 -9.37
CA THR A 173 -6.51 -7.62 -10.47
C THR A 173 -5.52 -8.70 -10.85
N GLU A 174 -5.55 -9.09 -12.11
CA GLU A 174 -4.51 -9.93 -12.72
C GLU A 174 -3.46 -9.04 -13.38
N LEU A 175 -2.19 -9.35 -13.15
CA LEU A 175 -1.09 -8.66 -13.79
C LEU A 175 -0.96 -9.10 -15.24
N VAL A 176 -0.70 -8.14 -16.12
CA VAL A 176 -0.45 -8.39 -17.54
C VAL A 176 1.00 -8.03 -17.89
N PRO A 177 1.56 -8.62 -18.97
CA PRO A 177 2.80 -8.12 -19.52
C PRO A 177 2.67 -6.63 -19.83
N CYS A 178 3.66 -5.85 -19.40
CA CYS A 178 3.67 -4.42 -19.69
C CYS A 178 3.77 -4.20 -21.20
N LYS A 179 2.95 -3.30 -21.75
CA LYS A 179 3.11 -2.86 -23.14
C LYS A 179 4.49 -2.20 -23.27
N ALA A 180 5.21 -2.50 -24.35
CA ALA A 180 6.41 -1.76 -24.69
C ALA A 180 6.03 -0.29 -24.93
N ALA A 181 6.80 0.63 -24.35
CA ALA A 181 6.69 2.06 -24.65
C ALA A 181 7.21 2.36 -26.05
#